data_AF-U2KSX7-F1
#
_entry.id   AF-U2KSX7-F1
#
_cell.length_a   1.000
_cell.length_b   1.000
_cell.length_c   1.000
_cell.angle_alpha   90.00
_cell.angle_beta   90.00
_cell.angle_gamma   90.00
#
_symmetry.space_group_name_H-M   'P 1'
#
loop_
_entity.id
_entity.type
_entity.pdbx_description
1 polymer ?
#
loop_
_entity_poly.entity_id
_entity_poly.type
_entity_poly.pdbx_seq_one_letter_code
_entity_poly.pdbx_strand_id
1 'polypeptide(L)'
;MKKSLQALFLVYLIATLVIIYLILIGFISVKELINGAFIGAVVSLIVSVPFEYLNYKNGQKDKLNVYFWNGVVPYQNSLQEIFASSRDFHFFESIIFEKYNIPKDSEDWRDYVEAYNKFESMLSSRIEKFCGNIVHATDVHSNEVSFLSELLQNIERMNCFGGTNQVYEKCYGAYRIIENIDWTLTEARQLIDDTTFGDYDLIRKNCSRLIVLRWLSDLYFNNYDRGIEDIDDDENISETDKENVGKAEDDLNNSVYEVMRMMRKS
;
A
#
# COMPACT_ATOMS: atom_id res chain seq x y z
N MET A 1 25.57 32.57 -12.37
CA MET A 1 26.28 31.83 -11.30
C MET A 1 25.90 32.45 -9.96
N LYS A 2 25.23 31.72 -9.07
CA LYS A 2 24.60 32.27 -7.84
C LYS A 2 25.64 32.98 -6.96
N LYS A 3 25.33 34.18 -6.46
CA LYS A 3 26.21 35.01 -5.60
C LYS A 3 26.82 34.25 -4.40
N SER A 4 26.15 33.19 -3.93
CA SER A 4 26.65 32.27 -2.90
C SER A 4 27.89 31.46 -3.32
N LEU A 5 27.98 31.05 -4.59
CA LEU A 5 29.11 30.28 -5.10
C LEU A 5 30.38 31.16 -5.22
N GLN A 6 30.19 32.42 -5.61
CA GLN A 6 31.27 33.41 -5.70
C GLN A 6 31.81 33.78 -4.31
N ALA A 7 30.94 33.92 -3.31
CA ALA A 7 31.34 34.17 -1.93
C ALA A 7 32.14 33.00 -1.32
N LEU A 8 31.68 31.76 -1.52
CA LEU A 8 32.39 30.54 -1.10
C LEU A 8 33.78 30.45 -1.73
N PHE A 9 33.88 30.74 -3.02
CA PHE A 9 35.16 30.72 -3.73
C PHE A 9 36.14 31.78 -3.20
N LEU A 10 35.65 32.99 -2.91
CA LEU A 10 36.47 34.07 -2.34
C LEU A 10 37.00 33.71 -0.94
N VAL A 11 36.15 33.14 -0.08
CA VAL A 11 36.54 32.70 1.27
C VAL A 11 37.61 31.62 1.18
N TYR A 12 37.43 30.64 0.28
CA TYR A 12 38.42 29.59 0.06
C TYR A 12 39.76 30.16 -0.43
N LEU A 13 39.73 31.11 -1.37
CA LEU A 13 40.93 31.75 -1.89
C LEU A 13 41.71 32.50 -0.81
N ILE A 14 41.03 33.29 0.02
CA ILE A 14 41.65 34.04 1.13
C ILE A 14 42.25 33.08 2.16
N ALA A 15 41.53 32.04 2.55
CA ALA A 15 42.04 31.02 3.48
C ALA A 15 43.30 30.33 2.95
N THR A 16 43.32 30.00 1.66
CA THR A 16 44.47 29.37 1.01
C THR A 16 45.70 30.29 1.00
N LEU A 17 45.53 31.58 0.70
CA LEU A 17 46.61 32.56 0.71
C LEU A 17 47.21 32.76 2.11
N VAL A 18 46.37 32.79 3.14
CA VAL A 18 46.81 32.89 4.54
C VAL A 18 47.63 31.65 4.95
N ILE A 19 47.20 30.45 4.56
CA ILE A 19 47.93 29.20 4.84
C ILE A 19 49.32 29.21 4.19
N ILE A 20 49.42 29.59 2.91
CA ILE A 20 50.70 29.68 2.19
C ILE A 20 51.66 30.67 2.87
N TYR A 21 51.15 31.82 3.29
CA TYR A 21 51.93 32.84 4.01
C TYR A 21 52.48 32.33 5.35
N LEU A 22 51.65 31.61 6.12
CA LEU A 22 52.04 31.03 7.41
C LEU A 22 53.12 29.94 7.28
N ILE A 23 53.09 29.17 6.19
CA ILE A 23 54.14 28.19 5.86
C ILE A 23 55.45 28.91 5.51
N LEU A 24 55.39 29.96 4.70
CA LEU A 24 56.59 30.72 4.27
C LEU A 24 57.34 31.39 5.42
N ILE A 25 56.62 31.82 6.47
CA ILE A 25 57.23 32.43 7.67
C ILE A 25 57.74 31.37 8.66
N GLY A 26 57.51 30.07 8.38
CA GLY A 26 57.92 28.98 9.26
C GLY A 26 57.09 28.88 10.54
N PHE A 27 55.93 29.52 10.57
CA PHE A 27 55.03 29.51 11.72
C PHE A 27 54.26 28.18 11.84
N ILE A 28 54.06 27.48 10.72
CA ILE A 28 53.40 26.18 10.62
C ILE A 28 54.23 25.26 9.73
N SER A 29 54.48 24.03 10.16
CA SER A 29 55.10 23.01 9.33
C SER A 29 54.08 22.28 8.44
N VAL A 30 54.54 21.78 7.29
CA VAL A 30 53.71 20.95 6.40
C VAL A 30 53.15 19.71 7.12
N LYS A 31 53.90 19.16 8.07
CA LYS A 31 53.47 18.00 8.88
C LYS A 31 52.30 18.36 9.81
N GLU A 32 52.34 19.53 10.45
CA GLU A 32 51.25 20.03 11.28
C GLU A 32 50.01 20.35 10.44
N LEU A 33 50.19 20.87 9.22
CA LEU A 33 49.09 21.10 8.29
C LEU A 33 48.39 19.79 7.90
N ILE A 34 49.14 18.75 7.53
CA ILE A 34 48.60 17.43 7.17
C ILE A 34 47.89 16.79 8.38
N ASN A 35 48.51 16.84 9.56
CA ASN A 35 47.89 16.31 10.78
C ASN A 35 46.62 17.08 11.15
N GLY A 36 46.62 18.40 11.05
CA GLY A 36 45.45 19.25 11.28
C GLY A 36 44.33 18.96 10.29
N ALA A 37 44.65 18.79 9.00
CA ALA A 37 43.69 18.42 7.97
C ALA A 37 43.11 17.02 8.21
N PHE A 38 43.94 16.06 8.60
CA PHE A 38 43.51 14.70 8.93
C PHE A 38 42.59 14.68 10.17
N ILE A 39 42.99 15.34 11.26
CA ILE A 39 42.17 15.46 12.47
C ILE A 39 40.86 16.18 12.14
N GLY A 40 40.91 17.28 11.38
CA GLY A 40 39.72 18.01 10.95
C GLY A 40 38.76 17.14 10.13
N ALA A 41 39.29 16.34 9.19
CA ALA A 41 38.49 15.40 8.41
C ALA A 41 37.85 14.31 9.27
N VAL A 42 38.60 13.73 10.22
CA VAL A 42 38.10 12.71 11.15
C VAL A 42 37.02 13.29 12.06
N VAL A 43 37.24 14.47 12.65
CA VAL A 43 36.24 15.16 13.48
C VAL A 43 35.00 15.49 12.67
N SER A 44 35.16 15.96 11.43
CA SER A 44 34.04 16.23 10.52
C SER A 44 33.21 14.97 10.29
N LEU A 45 33.84 13.83 10.01
CA LEU A 45 33.15 12.55 9.81
C LEU A 45 32.43 12.08 11.08
N ILE A 46 33.09 12.18 12.24
CA ILE A 46 32.51 11.79 13.55
C ILE A 46 31.25 12.61 13.85
N VAL A 47 31.19 13.87 13.43
CA VAL A 47 30.03 14.74 13.66
C VAL A 47 28.98 14.57 12.56
N SER A 48 29.39 14.48 11.30
CA SER A 48 28.45 14.45 10.17
C SER A 48 27.67 13.14 10.09
N VAL A 49 28.33 11.99 10.30
CA VAL A 49 27.69 10.67 10.15
C VAL A 49 26.52 10.48 11.13
N PRO A 50 26.64 10.76 12.45
CA PRO A 50 25.51 10.68 13.36
C PRO A 50 24.40 11.67 13.03
N PHE A 51 24.74 12.89 12.57
CA PHE A 51 23.75 13.90 12.25
C PHE A 51 22.94 13.53 11.00
N GLU A 52 23.61 13.04 9.97
CA GLU A 52 22.98 12.52 8.75
C GLU A 52 22.11 11.30 9.04
N TYR A 53 22.59 10.37 9.89
CA TYR A 53 21.80 9.25 10.39
C TYR A 53 20.53 9.70 11.12
N LEU A 54 20.63 10.68 12.03
CA LEU A 54 19.48 11.20 12.78
C LEU A 54 18.48 11.90 11.86
N ASN A 55 18.96 12.69 10.88
CA ASN A 55 18.09 13.35 9.90
C ASN A 55 17.38 12.33 9.00
N TYR A 56 18.11 11.32 8.51
CA TYR A 56 17.53 10.21 7.76
C TYR A 56 16.43 9.54 8.59
N LYS A 57 16.71 9.17 9.84
CA LYS A 57 15.77 8.48 10.72
C LYS A 57 14.50 9.31 10.97
N ASN A 58 14.65 10.59 11.29
CA ASN A 58 13.51 11.49 11.51
C ASN A 58 12.69 11.68 10.21
N GLY A 59 13.36 11.90 9.08
CA GLY A 59 12.70 12.03 7.78
C GLY A 59 11.91 10.79 7.38
N GLN A 60 12.47 9.59 7.60
CA GLN A 60 11.78 8.33 7.35
C GLN A 60 10.54 8.17 8.23
N LYS A 61 10.62 8.57 9.51
CA LYS A 61 9.49 8.50 10.43
C LYS A 61 8.32 9.39 9.97
N ASP A 62 8.60 10.60 9.52
CA ASP A 62 7.57 11.51 9.03
C ASP A 62 6.90 10.98 7.75
N LYS A 63 7.71 10.49 6.80
CA LYS A 63 7.21 9.85 5.57
C LYS A 63 6.35 8.62 5.85
N LEU A 64 6.78 7.76 6.77
CA LEU A 64 6.05 6.58 7.22
C LEU A 64 4.70 6.96 7.87
N ASN A 65 4.69 7.97 8.75
CA ASN A 65 3.45 8.46 9.36
C ASN A 65 2.45 8.95 8.31
N VAL A 66 2.92 9.70 7.31
CA VAL A 66 2.07 10.19 6.22
C VAL A 66 1.52 9.01 5.40
N TYR A 67 2.36 8.06 5.00
CA TYR A 67 1.94 6.85 4.29
C TYR A 67 0.86 6.08 5.05
N PHE A 68 1.06 5.86 6.35
CA PHE A 68 0.15 5.07 7.17
C PHE A 68 -1.18 5.78 7.44
N TRP A 69 -1.14 7.03 7.93
CA TRP A 69 -2.34 7.73 8.38
C TRP A 69 -3.16 8.33 7.24
N ASN A 70 -2.52 8.70 6.13
CA ASN A 70 -3.23 9.32 5.01
C ASN A 70 -3.60 8.31 3.92
N GLY A 71 -2.91 7.17 3.81
CA GLY A 71 -3.19 6.15 2.79
C GLY A 71 -3.78 4.87 3.38
N VAL A 72 -2.97 4.11 4.13
CA VAL A 72 -3.33 2.74 4.57
C VAL A 72 -4.58 2.71 5.47
N VAL A 73 -4.61 3.54 6.52
CA VAL A 73 -5.72 3.53 7.48
C VAL A 73 -7.06 3.97 6.86
N PRO A 74 -7.13 5.07 6.10
CA PRO A 74 -8.35 5.46 5.41
C PRO A 74 -8.90 4.38 4.49
N TYR A 75 -8.03 3.73 3.71
CA TYR A 75 -8.43 2.64 2.81
C TYR A 75 -8.93 1.41 3.58
N GLN A 76 -8.25 0.99 4.63
CA GLN A 76 -8.73 -0.14 5.45
C GLN A 76 -10.11 0.14 6.06
N ASN A 77 -10.35 1.35 6.53
CA ASN A 77 -11.62 1.71 7.15
C ASN A 77 -12.79 1.71 6.16
N SER A 78 -12.56 2.07 4.90
CA SER A 78 -13.62 2.08 3.89
C SER A 78 -14.04 0.68 3.45
N LEU A 79 -13.16 -0.31 3.58
CA LEU A 79 -13.44 -1.70 3.21
C LEU A 79 -14.25 -2.48 4.24
N GLN A 80 -14.53 -1.93 5.43
CA GLN A 80 -15.26 -2.64 6.49
C GLN A 80 -16.63 -3.15 6.02
N GLU A 81 -17.40 -2.31 5.33
CA GLU A 81 -18.72 -2.68 4.82
C GLU A 81 -18.64 -3.65 3.62
N ILE A 82 -17.55 -3.58 2.84
CA ILE A 82 -17.25 -4.53 1.76
C ILE A 82 -16.98 -5.92 2.33
N PHE A 83 -16.08 -6.03 3.32
CA PHE A 83 -15.77 -7.33 3.95
C PHE A 83 -16.95 -7.90 4.72
N ALA A 84 -17.73 -7.05 5.40
CA ALA A 84 -18.97 -7.48 6.05
C ALA A 84 -19.98 -8.07 5.03
N SER A 85 -20.18 -7.38 3.91
CA SER A 85 -21.09 -7.86 2.85
C SER A 85 -20.54 -9.13 2.16
N SER A 86 -19.23 -9.20 1.95
CA SER A 86 -18.56 -10.39 1.38
C SER A 86 -18.79 -11.62 2.26
N ARG A 87 -18.71 -11.45 3.59
CA ARG A 87 -18.97 -12.52 4.56
C ARG A 87 -20.41 -13.02 4.53
N ASP A 88 -21.39 -12.12 4.36
CA ASP A 88 -22.80 -12.50 4.19
C ASP A 88 -22.97 -13.42 2.97
N PHE A 89 -22.35 -13.06 1.83
CA PHE A 89 -22.44 -13.85 0.61
C PHE A 89 -21.66 -15.16 0.68
N HIS A 90 -20.52 -15.17 1.36
CA HIS A 90 -19.76 -16.40 1.63
C HIS A 90 -20.61 -17.38 2.47
N PHE A 91 -21.34 -16.86 3.45
CA PHE A 91 -22.29 -17.67 4.23
C PHE A 91 -23.43 -18.20 3.35
N PHE A 92 -23.94 -17.39 2.40
CA PHE A 92 -25.00 -17.79 1.48
C PHE A 92 -24.64 -18.96 0.56
N GLU A 93 -23.35 -19.17 0.27
CA GLU A 93 -22.86 -20.36 -0.44
C GLU A 93 -23.41 -21.65 0.16
N SER A 94 -23.12 -21.88 1.45
CA SER A 94 -23.52 -23.11 2.14
C SER A 94 -25.02 -23.21 2.41
N ILE A 95 -25.70 -22.09 2.66
CA ILE A 95 -27.09 -22.12 3.11
C ILE A 95 -28.13 -22.02 1.99
N ILE A 96 -27.75 -21.48 0.83
CA ILE A 96 -28.60 -21.29 -0.35
C ILE A 96 -28.01 -22.05 -1.53
N PHE A 97 -26.89 -21.58 -2.09
CA PHE A 97 -26.48 -21.99 -3.44
C PHE A 97 -26.12 -23.48 -3.55
N GLU A 98 -25.43 -24.03 -2.56
CA GLU A 98 -25.16 -25.47 -2.48
C GLU A 98 -26.44 -26.32 -2.44
N LYS A 99 -27.51 -25.84 -1.78
CA LYS A 99 -28.79 -26.57 -1.71
C LYS A 99 -29.54 -26.64 -3.04
N TYR A 100 -29.26 -25.72 -3.96
CA TYR A 100 -29.80 -25.74 -5.32
C TYR A 100 -28.82 -26.35 -6.33
N ASN A 101 -27.69 -26.89 -5.87
CA ASN A 101 -26.62 -27.40 -6.72
C ASN A 101 -26.11 -26.37 -7.74
N ILE A 102 -26.07 -25.09 -7.38
CA ILE A 102 -25.55 -24.02 -8.25
C ILE A 102 -24.03 -23.98 -8.08
N PRO A 103 -23.24 -24.29 -9.13
CA PRO A 103 -21.79 -24.21 -9.06
C PRO A 103 -21.30 -22.80 -8.70
N LYS A 104 -20.14 -22.69 -8.04
CA LYS A 104 -19.54 -21.40 -7.69
C LYS A 104 -19.09 -20.61 -8.92
N ASP A 105 -18.67 -21.32 -9.96
CA ASP A 105 -18.23 -20.82 -11.26
C ASP A 105 -19.39 -20.69 -12.27
N SER A 106 -20.65 -20.84 -11.85
CA SER A 106 -21.79 -20.65 -12.76
C SER A 106 -21.95 -19.18 -13.16
N GLU A 107 -21.83 -18.93 -14.47
CA GLU A 107 -22.00 -17.63 -15.13
C GLU A 107 -23.40 -17.47 -15.79
N ASP A 108 -24.26 -18.50 -15.80
CA ASP A 108 -25.62 -18.38 -16.34
C ASP A 108 -26.60 -17.90 -15.26
N TRP A 109 -27.10 -16.68 -15.41
CA TRP A 109 -28.09 -16.09 -14.50
C TRP A 109 -29.34 -16.98 -14.31
N ARG A 110 -29.66 -17.85 -15.27
CA ARG A 110 -30.82 -18.77 -15.19
C ARG A 110 -30.68 -19.78 -14.06
N ASP A 111 -29.46 -20.21 -13.75
CA ASP A 111 -29.19 -21.18 -12.68
C ASP A 111 -29.63 -20.63 -11.31
N TYR A 112 -29.68 -19.30 -11.17
CA TYR A 112 -29.96 -18.61 -9.92
C TYR A 112 -31.45 -18.30 -9.72
N VAL A 113 -32.28 -18.42 -10.76
CA VAL A 113 -33.67 -17.92 -10.74
C VAL A 113 -34.51 -18.61 -9.67
N GLU A 114 -34.39 -19.93 -9.54
CA GLU A 114 -35.16 -20.69 -8.55
C GLU A 114 -34.78 -20.29 -7.11
N ALA A 115 -33.47 -20.25 -6.82
CA ALA A 115 -32.96 -19.84 -5.52
C ALA A 115 -33.34 -18.39 -5.21
N TYR A 116 -33.16 -17.47 -6.17
CA TYR A 116 -33.49 -16.06 -6.01
C TYR A 116 -34.96 -15.86 -5.69
N ASN A 117 -35.88 -16.44 -6.47
CA ASN A 117 -37.32 -16.27 -6.25
C ASN A 117 -37.77 -16.78 -4.88
N LYS A 118 -37.15 -17.85 -4.37
CA LYS A 118 -37.50 -18.39 -3.05
C LYS A 118 -36.98 -17.52 -1.89
N PHE A 119 -35.84 -16.86 -2.07
CA PHE A 119 -35.19 -16.04 -1.05
C PHE A 119 -35.20 -14.53 -1.38
N GLU A 120 -36.10 -14.10 -2.26
CA GLU A 120 -36.11 -12.76 -2.85
C GLU A 120 -36.07 -11.65 -1.79
N SER A 121 -36.92 -11.76 -0.76
CA SER A 121 -37.04 -10.76 0.30
C SER A 121 -35.73 -10.53 1.06
N MET A 122 -34.90 -11.57 1.20
CA MET A 122 -33.60 -11.48 1.84
C MET A 122 -32.53 -11.04 0.85
N LEU A 123 -32.45 -11.71 -0.31
CA LEU A 123 -31.40 -11.50 -1.29
C LEU A 123 -31.46 -10.12 -1.94
N SER A 124 -32.65 -9.62 -2.28
CA SER A 124 -32.78 -8.31 -2.95
C SER A 124 -32.13 -7.19 -2.13
N SER A 125 -32.42 -7.12 -0.83
CA SER A 125 -31.84 -6.09 0.05
C SER A 125 -30.32 -6.23 0.24
N ARG A 126 -29.83 -7.47 0.28
CA ARG A 126 -28.38 -7.76 0.43
C ARG A 126 -27.59 -7.47 -0.84
N ILE A 127 -28.16 -7.80 -2.00
CA ILE A 127 -27.60 -7.46 -3.31
C ILE A 127 -27.50 -5.94 -3.45
N GLU A 128 -28.60 -5.22 -3.20
CA GLU A 128 -28.64 -3.77 -3.32
C GLU A 128 -27.63 -3.10 -2.38
N LYS A 129 -27.58 -3.54 -1.11
CA LYS A 129 -26.60 -3.03 -0.14
C LYS A 129 -25.17 -3.27 -0.61
N PHE A 130 -24.84 -4.49 -1.04
CA PHE A 130 -23.46 -4.82 -1.43
C PHE A 130 -23.05 -4.10 -2.71
N CYS A 131 -23.91 -4.06 -3.74
CA CYS A 131 -23.66 -3.26 -4.94
C CYS A 131 -23.45 -1.78 -4.59
N GLY A 132 -24.28 -1.20 -3.72
CA GLY A 132 -24.14 0.18 -3.26
C GLY A 132 -22.82 0.43 -2.54
N ASN A 133 -22.39 -0.51 -1.68
CA ASN A 133 -21.10 -0.44 -1.00
C ASN A 133 -19.92 -0.48 -2.00
N ILE A 134 -19.98 -1.34 -3.02
CA ILE A 134 -18.94 -1.44 -4.06
C ILE A 134 -18.84 -0.13 -4.85
N VAL A 135 -19.97 0.41 -5.29
CA VAL A 135 -20.02 1.71 -6.00
C VAL A 135 -19.45 2.83 -5.12
N HIS A 136 -19.89 2.91 -3.87
CA HIS A 136 -19.39 3.93 -2.95
C HIS A 136 -17.88 3.82 -2.70
N ALA A 137 -17.37 2.63 -2.42
CA ALA A 137 -15.95 2.40 -2.16
C ALA A 137 -15.09 2.82 -3.37
N THR A 138 -15.47 2.41 -4.57
CA THR A 138 -14.74 2.74 -5.79
C THR A 138 -14.86 4.22 -6.18
N ASP A 139 -15.98 4.90 -5.87
CA ASP A 139 -16.08 6.36 -6.05
C ASP A 139 -15.10 7.10 -5.13
N VAL A 140 -15.06 6.72 -3.85
CA VAL A 140 -14.20 7.34 -2.84
C VAL A 140 -12.71 7.09 -3.15
N HIS A 141 -12.38 5.90 -3.68
CA HIS A 141 -10.99 5.45 -3.88
C HIS A 141 -10.51 5.44 -5.33
N SER A 142 -11.20 6.12 -6.26
CA SER A 142 -10.88 6.13 -7.69
C SER A 142 -9.42 6.48 -8.06
N ASN A 143 -8.64 7.06 -7.14
CA ASN A 143 -7.21 7.35 -7.32
C ASN A 143 -6.33 6.87 -6.14
N GLU A 144 -6.86 6.01 -5.26
CA GLU A 144 -6.16 5.65 -4.02
C GLU A 144 -4.87 4.88 -4.29
N VAL A 145 -4.87 3.94 -5.24
CA VAL A 145 -3.65 3.19 -5.61
C VAL A 145 -2.56 4.14 -6.12
N SER A 146 -2.91 5.07 -7.00
CA SER A 146 -1.97 6.10 -7.50
C SER A 146 -1.44 6.96 -6.35
N PHE A 147 -2.31 7.41 -5.45
CA PHE A 147 -1.93 8.21 -4.30
C PHE A 147 -1.01 7.44 -3.34
N LEU A 148 -1.33 6.19 -3.01
CA LEU A 148 -0.49 5.32 -2.20
C LEU A 148 0.88 5.05 -2.84
N SER A 149 0.92 4.91 -4.17
CA SER A 149 2.17 4.79 -4.93
C SER A 149 3.03 6.06 -4.78
N GLU A 150 2.43 7.25 -4.89
CA GLU A 150 3.13 8.52 -4.65
C GLU A 150 3.67 8.63 -3.21
N LEU A 151 2.87 8.23 -2.21
CA LEU A 151 3.32 8.21 -0.82
C LEU A 151 4.46 7.22 -0.61
N LEU A 152 4.40 6.04 -1.23
CA LEU A 152 5.44 5.02 -1.15
C LEU A 152 6.75 5.49 -1.79
N GLN A 153 6.69 6.20 -2.92
CA GLN A 153 7.87 6.77 -3.59
C GLN A 153 8.65 7.74 -2.70
N ASN A 154 7.98 8.37 -1.73
CA ASN A 154 8.66 9.26 -0.79
C ASN A 154 9.49 8.51 0.26
N ILE A 155 9.17 7.23 0.52
CA ILE A 155 9.93 6.36 1.42
C ILE A 155 11.18 5.86 0.69
N GLU A 156 12.34 5.95 1.33
CA GLU A 156 13.60 5.63 0.65
C GLU A 156 13.78 4.11 0.57
N ARG A 157 14.11 3.58 -0.61
CA ARG A 157 14.32 2.13 -0.80
C ARG A 157 15.55 1.59 -0.09
N MET A 158 16.57 2.43 0.06
CA MET A 158 17.82 2.09 0.73
C MET A 158 17.92 2.81 2.08
N ASN A 159 18.64 2.19 3.01
CA ASN A 159 19.06 2.83 4.25
C ASN A 159 20.28 3.72 4.03
N CYS A 160 20.62 4.53 5.03
CA CYS A 160 21.77 5.44 5.02
C CYS A 160 23.15 4.75 4.82
N PHE A 161 23.22 3.41 4.87
CA PHE A 161 24.42 2.62 4.63
C PHE A 161 24.35 1.77 3.34
N GLY A 162 23.35 2.00 2.49
CA GLY A 162 23.20 1.35 1.19
C GLY A 162 22.58 -0.06 1.22
N GLY A 163 22.09 -0.54 2.38
CA GLY A 163 21.31 -1.77 2.47
C GLY A 163 19.81 -1.54 2.26
N THR A 164 19.02 -2.60 2.15
CA THR A 164 17.56 -2.49 1.98
C THR A 164 16.89 -1.83 3.18
N ASN A 165 15.89 -1.00 2.90
CA ASN A 165 15.09 -0.35 3.95
C ASN A 165 13.86 -1.20 4.31
N GLN A 166 13.87 -1.78 5.50
CA GLN A 166 12.74 -2.56 6.03
C GLN A 166 11.43 -1.76 6.11
N VAL A 167 11.50 -0.42 6.30
CA VAL A 167 10.30 0.42 6.29
C VAL A 167 9.66 0.40 4.90
N TYR A 168 10.49 0.54 3.87
CA TYR A 168 10.03 0.50 2.48
C TYR A 168 9.41 -0.85 2.15
N GLU A 169 10.08 -1.97 2.47
CA GLU A 169 9.57 -3.32 2.21
C GLU A 169 8.17 -3.54 2.83
N LYS A 170 7.98 -3.14 4.09
CA LYS A 170 6.68 -3.31 4.77
C LYS A 170 5.60 -2.39 4.22
N CYS A 171 5.94 -1.16 3.84
CA CYS A 171 5.00 -0.28 3.14
C CYS A 171 4.67 -0.82 1.74
N TYR A 172 5.63 -1.38 1.01
CA TYR A 172 5.39 -1.96 -0.30
C TYR A 172 4.48 -3.20 -0.22
N GLY A 173 4.67 -4.07 0.77
CA GLY A 173 3.76 -5.20 1.00
C GLY A 173 2.31 -4.75 1.28
N ALA A 174 2.12 -3.69 2.07
CA ALA A 174 0.79 -3.12 2.31
C ALA A 174 0.19 -2.53 1.03
N TYR A 175 0.98 -1.80 0.23
CA TYR A 175 0.58 -1.27 -1.07
C TYR A 175 0.07 -2.39 -2.00
N ARG A 176 0.80 -3.50 -2.13
CA ARG A 176 0.41 -4.61 -3.02
C ARG A 176 -0.93 -5.24 -2.63
N ILE A 177 -1.15 -5.44 -1.33
CA ILE A 177 -2.43 -5.98 -0.84
C ILE A 177 -3.58 -5.03 -1.19
N ILE A 178 -3.38 -3.73 -0.99
CA ILE A 178 -4.37 -2.70 -1.32
C ILE A 178 -4.64 -2.67 -2.83
N GLU A 179 -3.61 -2.69 -3.66
CA GLU A 179 -3.73 -2.69 -5.13
C GLU A 179 -4.52 -3.90 -5.64
N ASN A 180 -4.23 -5.10 -5.13
CA ASN A 180 -4.98 -6.32 -5.48
C ASN A 180 -6.48 -6.21 -5.14
N ILE A 181 -6.79 -5.70 -3.94
CA ILE A 181 -8.18 -5.51 -3.51
C ILE A 181 -8.87 -4.46 -4.40
N ASP A 182 -8.21 -3.33 -4.66
CA ASP A 182 -8.76 -2.21 -5.42
C ASP A 182 -9.09 -2.59 -6.87
N TRP A 183 -8.19 -3.33 -7.52
CA TRP A 183 -8.45 -3.82 -8.87
C TRP A 183 -9.63 -4.79 -8.91
N THR A 184 -9.74 -5.67 -7.91
CA THR A 184 -10.87 -6.61 -7.80
C THR A 184 -12.19 -5.87 -7.61
N LEU A 185 -12.22 -4.82 -6.76
CA LEU A 185 -13.41 -3.96 -6.60
C LEU A 185 -13.77 -3.21 -7.88
N THR A 186 -12.77 -2.69 -8.58
CA THR A 186 -12.98 -1.93 -9.83
C THR A 186 -13.61 -2.80 -10.91
N GLU A 187 -13.14 -4.05 -11.05
CA GLU A 187 -13.75 -5.01 -11.96
C GLU A 187 -15.18 -5.39 -11.54
N ALA A 188 -15.39 -5.68 -10.25
CA ALA A 188 -16.73 -5.96 -9.73
C ALA A 188 -17.69 -4.79 -10.01
N ARG A 189 -17.24 -3.55 -9.86
CA ARG A 189 -18.03 -2.36 -10.21
C ARG A 189 -18.38 -2.35 -11.69
N GLN A 190 -17.42 -2.58 -12.58
CA GLN A 190 -17.69 -2.58 -14.01
C GLN A 190 -18.78 -3.60 -14.38
N LEU A 191 -18.70 -4.82 -13.83
CA LEU A 191 -19.72 -5.85 -14.04
C LEU A 191 -21.09 -5.47 -13.45
N ILE A 192 -21.11 -4.79 -12.30
CA ILE A 192 -22.33 -4.25 -11.70
C ILE A 192 -22.94 -3.15 -12.58
N ASP A 193 -22.12 -2.24 -13.12
CA ASP A 193 -22.58 -1.16 -14.00
C ASP A 193 -23.16 -1.75 -15.30
N ASP A 194 -22.48 -2.73 -15.91
CA ASP A 194 -22.97 -3.42 -17.11
C ASP A 194 -24.34 -4.10 -16.89
N THR A 195 -24.53 -4.73 -15.74
CA THR A 195 -25.84 -5.34 -15.39
C THR A 195 -26.90 -4.29 -15.04
N THR A 196 -26.50 -3.17 -14.45
CA THR A 196 -27.41 -2.09 -14.02
C THR A 196 -27.97 -1.32 -15.22
N PHE A 197 -27.09 -0.94 -16.15
CA PHE A 197 -27.44 -0.16 -17.33
C PHE A 197 -27.87 -1.00 -18.54
N GLY A 198 -27.66 -2.32 -18.49
CA GLY A 198 -28.17 -3.25 -19.49
C GLY A 198 -29.70 -3.30 -19.57
N ASP A 199 -30.20 -3.60 -20.77
CA ASP A 199 -31.63 -3.79 -21.05
C ASP A 199 -32.10 -5.19 -20.64
N TYR A 200 -32.16 -5.42 -19.32
CA TYR A 200 -32.56 -6.66 -18.69
C TYR A 200 -33.75 -6.44 -17.75
N ASP A 201 -34.59 -7.46 -17.58
CA ASP A 201 -35.62 -7.45 -16.54
C ASP A 201 -34.99 -7.52 -15.14
N LEU A 202 -35.76 -7.16 -14.11
CA LEU A 202 -35.24 -7.05 -12.74
C LEU A 202 -34.69 -8.38 -12.19
N ILE A 203 -35.33 -9.51 -12.52
CA ILE A 203 -34.88 -10.83 -12.05
C ILE A 203 -33.53 -11.14 -12.67
N ARG A 204 -33.39 -10.95 -13.99
CA ARG A 204 -32.11 -11.12 -14.67
C ARG A 204 -31.03 -10.19 -14.11
N LYS A 205 -31.34 -8.92 -13.84
CA LYS A 205 -30.39 -7.98 -13.22
C LYS A 205 -29.90 -8.49 -11.87
N ASN A 206 -30.80 -8.90 -10.99
CA ASN A 206 -30.44 -9.36 -9.64
C ASN A 206 -29.71 -10.70 -9.66
N CYS A 207 -30.10 -11.64 -10.52
CA CYS A 207 -29.36 -12.89 -10.72
C CYS A 207 -27.96 -12.66 -11.29
N SER A 208 -27.80 -11.72 -12.23
CA SER A 208 -26.49 -11.36 -12.78
C SER A 208 -25.60 -10.70 -11.72
N ARG A 209 -26.16 -9.82 -10.89
CA ARG A 209 -25.44 -9.23 -9.75
C ARG A 209 -25.06 -10.29 -8.72
N LEU A 210 -25.92 -11.28 -8.44
CA LEU A 210 -25.59 -12.41 -7.56
C LEU A 210 -24.32 -13.13 -8.01
N ILE A 211 -24.16 -13.38 -9.32
CA ILE A 211 -22.94 -13.99 -9.88
C ILE A 211 -21.72 -13.17 -9.48
N VAL A 212 -21.74 -11.85 -9.73
CA VAL A 212 -20.62 -10.94 -9.42
C VAL A 212 -20.31 -10.92 -7.92
N LEU A 213 -21.34 -10.83 -7.07
CA LEU A 213 -21.16 -10.74 -5.62
C LEU A 213 -20.66 -12.06 -5.00
N ARG A 214 -21.10 -13.20 -5.54
CA ARG A 214 -20.58 -14.52 -5.16
C ARG A 214 -19.12 -14.66 -5.55
N TRP A 215 -18.77 -14.30 -6.79
CA TRP A 215 -17.40 -14.32 -7.29
C TRP A 215 -16.48 -13.44 -6.43
N LEU A 216 -16.86 -12.20 -6.17
CA LEU A 216 -16.08 -11.27 -5.34
C LEU A 216 -15.89 -11.82 -3.92
N SER A 217 -16.96 -12.35 -3.33
CA SER A 217 -16.91 -12.96 -2.01
C SER A 217 -15.96 -14.16 -1.97
N ASP A 218 -16.00 -15.04 -2.97
CA ASP A 218 -15.12 -16.20 -3.05
C ASP A 218 -13.65 -15.78 -3.19
N LEU A 219 -13.35 -14.78 -4.03
CA LEU A 219 -12.01 -14.21 -4.16
C LEU A 219 -11.47 -13.69 -2.82
N TYR A 220 -12.25 -12.88 -2.11
CA TYR A 220 -11.81 -12.33 -0.82
C TYR A 220 -11.63 -13.36 0.29
N PHE A 221 -12.31 -14.51 0.20
CA PHE A 221 -12.17 -15.58 1.17
C PHE A 221 -11.03 -16.55 0.81
N ASN A 222 -10.78 -16.79 -0.48
CA ASN A 222 -9.87 -17.85 -0.92
C ASN A 222 -8.63 -17.33 -1.65
N ASN A 223 -8.81 -16.54 -2.72
CA ASN A 223 -7.71 -16.08 -3.56
C ASN A 223 -8.03 -14.76 -4.26
N TYR A 224 -7.66 -13.64 -3.63
CA TYR A 224 -7.76 -12.31 -4.22
C TYR A 224 -6.44 -11.84 -4.84
N ASP A 225 -5.38 -12.66 -4.73
CA ASP A 225 -4.09 -12.34 -5.32
C ASP A 225 -4.21 -12.45 -6.83
N ARG A 226 -4.05 -11.32 -7.50
CA ARG A 226 -4.15 -11.25 -8.97
C ARG A 226 -2.84 -11.62 -9.65
N GLY A 227 -1.82 -12.02 -8.89
CA GLY A 227 -0.52 -12.39 -9.43
C GLY A 227 0.13 -11.23 -10.20
N ILE A 228 -0.10 -9.99 -9.74
CA ILE A 228 0.52 -8.80 -10.30
C ILE A 228 2.00 -8.88 -9.94
N GLU A 229 2.77 -9.51 -10.81
CA GLU A 229 4.22 -9.59 -10.77
C GLU A 229 4.81 -8.51 -11.69
N ASP A 230 5.70 -7.68 -11.16
CA ASP A 230 6.65 -6.90 -11.95
C ASP A 230 8.03 -6.89 -11.27
N ILE A 231 9.05 -6.88 -12.11
CA ILE A 231 10.49 -7.16 -11.91
C ILE A 231 10.96 -7.19 -10.44
N ASP A 232 11.30 -8.42 -10.02
CA ASP A 232 11.93 -8.83 -8.77
C ASP A 232 11.04 -8.66 -7.53
N ASP A 233 10.39 -9.75 -7.11
CA ASP A 233 10.35 -10.15 -5.69
C ASP A 233 9.59 -11.50 -5.52
N ASP A 234 10.37 -12.57 -5.33
CA ASP A 234 9.92 -13.82 -4.72
C ASP A 234 9.69 -13.57 -3.21
N GLU A 235 8.46 -13.32 -2.78
CA GLU A 235 8.10 -13.37 -1.36
C GLU A 235 7.03 -14.44 -1.07
N ASN A 236 7.43 -15.42 -0.28
CA ASN A 236 6.57 -16.45 0.29
C ASN A 236 5.62 -15.84 1.33
N ILE A 237 4.33 -15.82 1.01
CA ILE A 237 3.26 -15.52 1.97
C ILE A 237 2.94 -16.80 2.74
N SER A 238 3.12 -16.78 4.06
CA SER A 238 2.76 -17.91 4.93
C SER A 238 1.26 -17.94 5.19
N GLU A 239 0.60 -19.05 4.83
CA GLU A 239 -0.79 -19.32 5.18
C GLU A 239 -0.95 -19.44 6.71
N THR A 240 -1.79 -18.59 7.29
CA THR A 240 -2.34 -18.81 8.63
C THR A 240 -3.83 -19.08 8.53
N ASP A 241 -4.21 -20.33 8.79
CA ASP A 241 -5.60 -20.78 8.93
C ASP A 241 -6.28 -20.05 10.10
N LYS A 242 -7.15 -19.08 9.79
CA LYS A 242 -8.19 -18.58 10.70
C LYS A 242 -9.54 -18.69 10.02
N GLU A 243 -10.32 -19.64 10.52
CA GLU A 243 -11.48 -20.26 9.87
C GLU A 243 -12.72 -19.36 9.63
N ASN A 244 -12.66 -18.03 9.76
CA ASN A 244 -13.85 -17.15 9.57
C ASN A 244 -13.56 -15.68 9.19
N VAL A 245 -12.30 -15.31 9.00
CA VAL A 245 -11.93 -13.98 8.48
C VAL A 245 -11.49 -14.21 7.04
N GLY A 246 -12.14 -13.56 6.08
CA GLY A 246 -11.77 -13.72 4.67
C GLY A 246 -10.30 -13.38 4.48
N LYS A 247 -9.58 -14.15 3.65
CA LYS A 247 -8.13 -14.00 3.42
C LYS A 247 -7.71 -12.55 3.16
N ALA A 248 -8.45 -11.82 2.31
CA ALA A 248 -8.16 -10.42 2.01
C ALA A 248 -8.25 -9.48 3.23
N GLU A 249 -9.21 -9.72 4.13
CA GLU A 249 -9.38 -8.95 5.36
C GLU A 249 -8.22 -9.24 6.34
N ASP A 250 -7.85 -10.51 6.52
CA ASP A 250 -6.74 -10.89 7.42
C ASP A 250 -5.40 -10.36 6.90
N ASP A 251 -5.11 -10.53 5.60
CA ASP A 251 -3.87 -10.05 4.98
C ASP A 251 -3.75 -8.52 5.07
N LEU A 252 -4.84 -7.77 4.82
CA LEU A 252 -4.85 -6.31 4.99
C LEU A 252 -4.63 -5.91 6.45
N ASN A 253 -5.31 -6.56 7.40
CA ASN A 253 -5.13 -6.29 8.83
C ASN A 253 -3.69 -6.59 9.28
N ASN A 254 -3.09 -7.68 8.80
CA ASN A 254 -1.72 -8.06 9.09
C ASN A 254 -0.73 -7.03 8.53
N SER A 255 -0.95 -6.56 7.30
CA SER A 255 -0.08 -5.56 6.67
C SER A 255 -0.16 -4.21 7.39
N VAL A 256 -1.36 -3.77 7.78
CA VAL A 256 -1.57 -2.60 8.64
C VAL A 256 -0.81 -2.73 9.96
N TYR A 257 -0.92 -3.90 10.62
CA TYR A 257 -0.22 -4.17 11.87
C TYR A 257 1.30 -4.10 11.70
N GLU A 258 1.83 -4.66 10.60
CA GLU A 258 3.25 -4.65 10.29
C GLU A 258 3.78 -3.23 10.05
N VAL A 259 3.07 -2.41 9.27
CA VAL A 259 3.42 -0.99 9.08
C VAL A 259 3.34 -0.22 10.40
N MET A 260 2.31 -0.46 11.22
CA MET A 260 2.19 0.14 12.55
C MET A 260 3.34 -0.24 13.48
N ARG A 261 3.81 -1.48 13.40
CA ARG A 261 4.97 -1.97 14.16
C ARG A 261 6.24 -1.23 13.77
N MET A 262 6.41 -0.89 12.49
CA MET A 262 7.55 -0.09 12.03
C MET A 262 7.53 1.32 12.64
N MET A 263 6.36 1.96 12.74
CA MET A 263 6.23 3.28 13.39
C MET A 263 6.65 3.29 14.87
N ARG A 264 6.43 2.17 15.58
CA ARG A 264 6.84 2.03 16.99
C ARG A 264 8.35 1.84 17.16
N LYS A 265 9.03 1.30 16.14
CA LYS A 265 10.47 1.04 16.15
C LYS A 265 11.29 2.25 15.66
N SER A 266 10.70 3.10 14.82
CA SER A 266 11.30 4.35 14.31
C SER A 266 11.29 5.47 15.36
#